data_AF-A0A1I3F2A8-F1
#
_entry.id   AF-A0A1I3F2A8-F1
#
_cell.length_a   1.000
_cell.length_b   1.000
_cell.length_c   1.000
_cell.angle_alpha   90.00
_cell.angle_beta   90.00
_cell.angle_gamma   90.00
#
_symmetry.space_group_name_H-M   'P 1'
#
loop_
_entity.id
_entity.type
_entity.pdbx_description
1 polymer ?
#
loop_
_entity_poly.entity_id
_entity_poly.type
_entity_poly.pdbx_seq_one_letter_code
_entity_poly.pdbx_strand_id
1 'polypeptide(L)' 'MLPRQQRAAVVLRFYEDLDYDEIAAVLGVSQFAVRTYVHRALAALRTLLTDPTDVTEEDRDGRR' A
#
# COMPACT_ATOMS: atom_id res chain seq x y z
N MET A 1 -12.07 1.60 0.05
CA MET A 1 -11.73 1.98 1.45
C MET A 1 -10.81 0.91 2.04
N LEU A 2 -9.74 1.29 2.76
CA LEU A 2 -8.79 0.32 3.34
C LEU A 2 -9.30 -0.27 4.67
N PRO A 3 -9.24 -1.60 4.87
CA PRO A 3 -9.47 -2.25 6.17
C PRO A 3 -8.53 -1.71 7.26
N ARG A 4 -8.99 -1.71 8.51
CA ARG A 4 -8.26 -1.09 9.64
C ARG A 4 -6.83 -1.61 9.81
N GLN A 5 -6.63 -2.93 9.70
CA GLN A 5 -5.30 -3.54 9.83
C GLN A 5 -4.36 -3.20 8.67
N GLN A 6 -4.90 -3.12 7.44
CA GLN A 6 -4.13 -2.73 6.25
C GLN A 6 -3.66 -1.28 6.36
N ARG A 7 -4.55 -0.38 6.78
CA ARG A 7 -4.20 1.03 7.02
C ARG A 7 -3.18 1.16 8.16
N ALA A 8 -3.38 0.48 9.28
CA ALA A 8 -2.46 0.53 10.42
C ALA A 8 -1.05 0.05 10.04
N ALA A 9 -0.94 -1.04 9.28
CA ALA A 9 0.35 -1.56 8.83
C ALA A 9 1.11 -0.56 7.93
N VAL A 10 0.42 0.20 7.08
CA VAL A 10 1.04 1.26 6.27
C VAL A 10 1.47 2.43 7.13
N VAL A 11 0.62 2.88 8.07
CA VAL A 11 0.96 4.01 8.96
C VAL A 11 2.21 3.67 9.77
N LEU A 12 2.23 2.51 10.44
CA LEU A 12 3.37 2.10 11.24
C LEU A 12 4.65 1.93 10.39
N ARG A 13 4.54 1.44 9.16
CA ARG A 13 5.71 1.22 8.31
C ARG A 13 6.33 2.50 7.73
N PHE A 14 5.51 3.48 7.36
CA PHE A 14 5.95 4.65 6.58
C PHE A 14 5.93 5.96 7.36
N TYR A 15 5.17 6.04 8.46
CA TYR A 15 5.14 7.22 9.32
C TYR A 15 5.92 7.01 10.62
N GLU A 16 5.95 5.78 11.14
CA GLU A 16 6.67 5.43 12.37
C GLU A 16 7.98 4.64 12.10
N ASP A 17 8.31 4.41 10.82
CA ASP A 17 9.51 3.69 10.36
C ASP A 17 9.75 2.30 10.97
N LEU A 18 8.72 1.67 11.52
CA LEU A 18 8.82 0.35 12.13
C LEU A 18 9.06 -0.74 11.09
N ASP A 19 9.85 -1.76 11.45
CA ASP A 19 10.03 -2.95 10.62
C ASP A 19 8.86 -3.94 10.76
N TYR A 20 8.84 -5.01 9.95
CA TYR A 20 7.70 -5.93 9.93
C TYR A 20 7.54 -6.75 11.22
N ASP A 21 8.61 -6.94 11.98
CA ASP A 21 8.57 -7.68 13.25
C ASP A 21 8.02 -6.80 14.36
N GLU A 22 8.44 -5.54 14.42
CA GLU A 22 7.89 -4.53 15.33
C GLU A 22 6.40 -4.30 15.09
N ILE A 23 5.98 -4.17 13.82
CA ILE A 23 4.57 -4.01 13.46
C ILE A 23 3.76 -5.25 13.86
N ALA A 24 4.31 -6.45 13.68
CA ALA A 24 3.67 -7.70 14.09
C ALA A 24 3.43 -7.73 15.61
N ALA A 25 4.41 -7.31 16.40
CA ALA A 25 4.29 -7.18 17.84
C ALA A 25 3.21 -6.15 18.25
N VAL A 26 3.19 -4.97 17.61
CA VAL A 26 2.20 -3.90 17.87
C VAL A 26 0.77 -4.35 17.53
N LEU A 27 0.59 -5.05 16.41
CA LEU A 27 -0.74 -5.47 15.93
C LEU A 27 -1.20 -6.83 16.49
N GLY A 28 -0.34 -7.58 17.17
CA GLY A 28 -0.64 -8.91 17.70
C GLY A 28 -0.87 -9.96 16.60
N VAL A 29 -0.15 -9.86 15.47
CA VAL A 29 -0.27 -10.76 14.32
C VAL A 29 1.11 -11.28 13.89
N SER A 30 1.16 -12.24 12.96
CA SER A 30 2.44 -12.72 12.43
C SER A 30 3.08 -11.71 11.46
N GLN A 31 4.41 -11.73 11.36
CA GLN A 31 5.17 -10.96 10.36
C GLN A 31 4.66 -11.23 8.92
N PHE A 32 4.27 -12.47 8.63
CA PHE A 32 3.67 -12.84 7.35
C PHE A 32 2.34 -12.13 7.07
N ALA A 33 1.49 -11.99 8.10
CA ALA A 33 0.24 -11.24 8.00
C ALA A 33 0.53 -9.75 7.73
N VAL A 34 1.51 -9.15 8.40
CA VAL A 34 1.94 -7.76 8.16
C VAL A 34 2.34 -7.55 6.71
N ARG A 35 3.19 -8.41 6.14
CA ARG A 35 3.61 -8.34 4.73
C ARG A 35 2.40 -8.40 3.78
N THR A 36 1.45 -9.27 4.08
CA THR A 36 0.19 -9.38 3.33
C THR A 36 -0.64 -8.11 3.43
N TYR A 37 -0.76 -7.52 4.62
CA TYR A 37 -1.49 -6.29 4.85
C TYR A 37 -0.86 -5.11 4.11
N VAL A 38 0.45 -4.92 4.21
CA VAL A 38 1.19 -3.86 3.51
C VAL A 38 1.03 -4.01 2.00
N HIS A 39 1.24 -5.21 1.46
CA HIS A 39 1.08 -5.45 0.02
C HIS A 39 -0.33 -5.12 -0.49
N ARG A 40 -1.37 -5.62 0.20
CA ARG A 40 -2.77 -5.36 -0.16
C ARG A 40 -3.15 -3.88 0.01
N ALA A 41 -2.65 -3.23 1.07
CA ALA A 41 -2.88 -1.82 1.32
C ALA A 41 -2.28 -0.96 0.20
N LEU A 42 -1.03 -1.20 -0.19
CA LEU A 42 -0.36 -0.48 -1.27
C LEU A 42 -1.06 -0.71 -2.62
N ALA A 43 -1.54 -1.92 -2.90
CA ALA A 43 -2.34 -2.19 -4.09
C ALA A 43 -3.64 -1.38 -4.11
N ALA A 44 -4.38 -1.36 -3.00
CA ALA A 44 -5.59 -0.57 -2.86
C ALA A 44 -5.32 0.93 -2.96
N LEU A 45 -4.21 1.42 -2.38
CA LEU A 45 -3.82 2.83 -2.48
C LEU A 45 -3.48 3.23 -3.91
N ARG A 46 -2.73 2.41 -4.66
CA ARG A 46 -2.48 2.66 -6.08
C ARG A 46 -3.80 2.83 -6.84
N THR A 47 -4.74 1.90 -6.69
CA THR A 47 -6.05 2.00 -7.35
C THR A 47 -6.86 3.23 -6.93
N LEU A 48 -6.72 3.70 -5.68
CA LEU A 48 -7.43 4.89 -5.19
C LEU A 48 -6.78 6.20 -5.64
N LEU A 49 -5.47 6.19 -5.89
CA LEU A 49 -4.69 7.36 -6.28
C LEU A 49 -4.57 7.48 -7.81
N THR A 50 -4.72 6.40 -8.56
CA THR A 50 -4.85 6.45 -10.01
C THR A 50 -6.23 7.03 -10.35
N ASP A 51 -6.24 8.32 -10.73
CA ASP A 51 -7.41 8.93 -11.36
C ASP A 51 -7.58 8.32 -12.76
N PRO A 52 -8.78 7.87 -13.16
CA PRO A 52 -9.02 7.41 -14.54
C PRO A 52 -8.66 8.44 -15.62
N THR A 53 -8.52 9.72 -15.23
CA THR A 53 -8.07 10.80 -16.12
C THR A 53 -6.55 10.97 -16.19
N ASP A 54 -5.79 10.29 -15.33
CA ASP A 54 -4.32 10.32 -15.29
C ASP A 54 -3.67 9.38 -16.35
N VAL A 55 -4.39 9.11 -17.44
CA VAL A 55 -3.79 8.51 -18.64
C VAL A 55 -2.97 9.60 -19.30
N THR A 56 -1.71 9.71 -18.89
CA THR A 56 -0.71 10.55 -19.57
C THR A 56 -0.73 10.25 -21.06
N GLU A 57 -0.89 11.28 -21.88
CA GLU A 57 -1.02 11.22 -23.33
C GLU A 57 0.22 10.64 -24.07
N GLU A 58 1.21 10.12 -23.34
CA GLU A 58 2.47 9.60 -23.85
C GLU A 58 2.33 8.26 -24.61
N ASP A 59 1.25 7.51 -24.40
CA ASP A 59 0.98 6.28 -25.19
C ASP A 59 0.42 6.56 -26.60
N ARG A 60 0.07 7.81 -26.95
CA ARG A 60 -0.48 8.14 -28.28
C ARG A 60 0.56 8.51 -29.34
N ASP A 61 1.81 8.78 -28.98
CA ASP A 61 2.87 9.19 -29.93
C ASP A 61 3.92 8.08 -30.19
N GLY A 62 3.52 6.82 -30.10
CA GLY A 62 4.37 5.67 -30.41
C GLY A 62 4.28 5.15 -31.86
N ARG A 63 3.54 5.83 -32.75
CA ARG A 63 3.34 5.40 -34.14
C ARG A 63 3.70 6.52 -35.13
N ARG A 64 5.00 6.81 -35.26
CA ARG A 64 5.57 7.45 -36.44
C ARG A 64 6.66 6.57 -37.03
#